data_AF-A0A069Q685-F1
#
_entry.id   AF-A0A069Q685-F1
#
_cell.length_a   1.000
_cell.length_b   1.000
_cell.length_c   1.000
_cell.angle_alpha   90.00
_cell.angle_beta   90.00
_cell.angle_gamma   90.00
#
_symmetry.space_group_name_H-M   'P 1'
#
loop_
_entity.id
_entity.type
_entity.pdbx_description
1 polymer ?
#
loop_
_entity_poly.entity_id
_entity_poly.type
_entity_poly.pdbx_seq_one_letter_code
_entity_poly.pdbx_strand_id
1 'polypeptide(L)'
;MMHADLIDQDDFRERLQALGFSVPPDSTPEQACEYAVRGLSPERAQALRRLVEDMLGGHATLLPAVREAISRQLLPALVPRG
;
A
#
# COMPACT_ATOMS: atom_id res chain seq x y z
N MET A 1 15.48 -21.81 -5.99
CA MET A 1 14.04 -21.60 -5.74
C MET A 1 13.72 -20.18 -6.15
N MET A 2 12.79 -19.97 -7.06
CA MET A 2 12.27 -18.62 -7.31
C MET A 2 11.34 -18.32 -6.14
N HIS A 3 11.82 -17.60 -5.12
CA HIS A 3 10.91 -16.89 -4.25
C HIS A 3 10.31 -15.80 -5.15
N ALA A 4 9.12 -16.06 -5.70
CA ALA A 4 8.31 -14.94 -6.15
C ALA A 4 8.18 -14.03 -4.94
N ASP A 5 8.63 -12.79 -5.06
CA ASP A 5 8.53 -11.78 -4.01
C ASP A 5 7.02 -11.49 -3.88
N LEU A 6 6.35 -12.35 -3.11
CA LEU A 6 4.91 -12.32 -2.92
C LEU A 6 4.64 -11.27 -1.86
N ILE A 7 3.99 -10.19 -2.26
CA ILE A 7 3.55 -9.15 -1.34
C ILE A 7 2.22 -9.59 -0.76
N ASP A 8 2.29 -10.14 0.46
CA ASP A 8 1.12 -10.41 1.28
C ASP A 8 0.73 -9.20 2.15
N GLN A 9 -0.26 -9.39 3.00
CA GLN A 9 -0.79 -8.34 3.88
C GLN A 9 0.24 -7.82 4.88
N ASP A 10 1.06 -8.70 5.45
CA ASP A 10 2.05 -8.31 6.46
C ASP A 10 3.16 -7.50 5.82
N ASP A 11 3.68 -7.95 4.67
CA ASP A 11 4.70 -7.22 3.92
C ASP A 11 4.17 -5.85 3.42
N PHE A 12 2.92 -5.80 2.93
CA PHE A 12 2.29 -4.52 2.61
C PHE A 12 2.20 -3.59 3.83
N ARG A 13 1.85 -4.12 5.01
CA ARG A 13 1.83 -3.36 6.27
C ARG A 13 3.22 -2.86 6.65
N GLU A 14 4.24 -3.69 6.56
CA GLU A 14 5.63 -3.32 6.84
C GLU A 14 6.09 -2.18 5.93
N ARG A 15 5.78 -2.24 4.63
CA ARG A 15 6.08 -1.15 3.69
C ARG A 15 5.35 0.15 4.05
N LEU A 16 4.08 0.09 4.48
CA LEU A 16 3.36 1.26 4.98
C LEU A 16 3.98 1.84 6.26
N GLN A 17 4.38 0.98 7.20
CA GLN A 17 5.05 1.41 8.43
C GLN A 17 6.42 2.04 8.14
N ALA A 18 7.16 1.53 7.14
CA ALA A 18 8.41 2.11 6.67
C ALA A 18 8.23 3.53 6.09
N LEU A 19 7.06 3.82 5.50
CA LEU A 19 6.66 5.18 5.09
C LEU A 19 6.21 6.07 6.26
N GLY A 20 6.13 5.52 7.48
CA GLY A 20 5.73 6.21 8.70
C GLY A 20 4.23 6.16 9.00
N PHE A 21 3.46 5.28 8.35
CA PHE A 21 2.05 5.05 8.70
C PHE A 21 1.93 4.09 9.89
N SER A 22 1.19 4.49 10.91
CA SER A 22 0.88 3.59 12.03
C SER A 22 -0.27 2.67 11.67
N VAL A 23 0.06 1.49 11.15
CA VAL A 23 -0.92 0.45 10.84
C VAL A 23 -0.86 -0.64 11.93
N PRO A 24 -1.97 -0.96 12.60
CA PRO A 24 -1.99 -2.00 13.63
C PRO A 24 -1.58 -3.38 13.09
N PRO A 25 -0.96 -4.23 13.93
CA PRO A 25 -0.82 -5.64 13.61
C PRO A 25 -2.20 -6.27 13.38
N ASP A 26 -2.26 -7.32 12.56
CA ASP A 26 -3.50 -8.01 12.15
C ASP A 26 -4.50 -7.18 11.30
N SER A 27 -4.17 -5.93 10.93
CA SER A 27 -5.02 -5.13 10.04
C SER A 27 -5.11 -5.76 8.65
N THR A 28 -6.33 -5.93 8.14
CA THR A 28 -6.54 -6.37 6.75
C THR A 28 -5.94 -5.37 5.75
N PRO A 29 -5.71 -5.75 4.47
CA PRO A 29 -5.17 -4.84 3.47
C PRO A 29 -6.03 -3.58 3.33
N GLU A 30 -7.36 -3.74 3.41
CA GLU A 30 -8.31 -2.63 3.39
C GLU A 30 -8.16 -1.71 4.61
N GLN A 31 -8.06 -2.29 5.82
CA GLN A 31 -7.83 -1.49 7.03
C GLN A 31 -6.49 -0.76 6.97
N ALA A 32 -5.43 -1.43 6.51
CA ALA A 32 -4.12 -0.84 6.31
C ALA A 32 -4.17 0.35 5.34
N CYS A 33 -4.91 0.21 4.24
CA CYS A 33 -5.17 1.31 3.31
C CYS A 33 -5.97 2.44 3.97
N GLU A 34 -7.01 2.14 4.75
CA GLU A 34 -7.76 3.18 5.49
C GLU A 34 -6.86 3.96 6.45
N TYR A 35 -6.01 3.28 7.22
CA TYR A 35 -5.06 3.94 8.12
C TYR A 35 -4.07 4.82 7.35
N ALA A 36 -3.58 4.34 6.21
CA ALA A 36 -2.70 5.12 5.34
C ALA A 36 -3.40 6.36 4.76
N VAL A 37 -4.65 6.24 4.31
CA VAL A 37 -5.46 7.36 3.79
C VAL A 37 -5.79 8.38 4.88
N ARG A 38 -6.14 7.92 6.09
CA ARG A 38 -6.42 8.81 7.23
C ARG A 38 -5.19 9.58 7.69
N GLY A 39 -4.00 8.98 7.58
CA GLY A 39 -2.71 9.60 7.91
C GLY A 39 -1.99 10.24 6.73
N LEU A 40 -2.68 10.44 5.60
CA LEU A 40 -2.06 10.90 4.36
C LEU A 40 -1.69 12.39 4.44
N SER A 41 -0.41 12.70 4.27
CA SER A 41 0.10 14.06 4.07
C SER A 41 0.60 14.21 2.63
N PRO A 42 0.77 15.43 2.07
CA PRO A 42 1.26 15.60 0.70
C PRO A 42 2.61 14.91 0.44
N GLU A 43 3.53 14.94 1.41
CA GLU A 43 4.82 14.24 1.34
C GLU A 43 4.64 12.72 1.34
N ARG A 44 3.79 12.21 2.26
CA ARG A 44 3.50 10.78 2.38
C ARG A 44 2.71 10.24 1.18
N ALA A 45 1.83 11.05 0.60
CA ALA A 45 1.09 10.71 -0.61
C ALA A 45 2.04 10.50 -1.78
N GLN A 46 3.04 11.36 -1.94
CA GLN A 46 4.05 11.20 -2.98
C GLN A 46 4.89 9.94 -2.78
N ALA A 47 5.31 9.66 -1.55
CA ALA A 47 6.08 8.45 -1.23
C ALA A 47 5.23 7.17 -1.40
N LEU A 48 3.98 7.19 -0.93
CA LEU A 48 3.03 6.08 -1.09
C LEU A 48 2.71 5.80 -2.56
N ARG A 49 2.55 6.86 -3.36
CA ARG A 49 2.34 6.72 -4.81
C ARG A 49 3.52 6.01 -5.46
N ARG A 50 4.77 6.42 -5.16
CA ARG A 50 5.96 5.76 -5.69
C ARG A 50 6.03 4.29 -5.30
N LEU A 51 5.73 3.98 -4.05
CA LEU A 51 5.67 2.61 -3.56
C LEU A 51 4.61 1.79 -4.32
N VAL A 52 3.40 2.32 -4.49
CA VAL A 52 2.32 1.65 -5.22
C VAL A 52 2.65 1.46 -6.70
N GLU A 53 3.28 2.45 -7.35
CA GLU A 53 3.74 2.34 -8.73
C GLU A 53 4.82 1.23 -8.88
N ASP A 54 5.75 1.14 -7.93
CA ASP A 54 6.76 0.09 -7.91
C ASP A 54 6.16 -1.30 -7.66
N MET A 55 5.22 -1.41 -6.71
CA MET A 55 4.52 -2.68 -6.43
C MET A 55 3.67 -3.14 -7.62
N LEU A 56 2.91 -2.24 -8.26
CA LEU A 56 2.06 -2.57 -9.39
C LEU A 56 2.83 -2.75 -10.71
N GLY A 57 3.98 -2.09 -10.87
CA GLY A 57 4.82 -2.15 -12.05
C GLY A 57 6.00 -3.12 -11.97
N GLY A 58 6.31 -3.61 -10.77
CA GLY A 58 7.46 -4.46 -10.47
C GLY A 58 7.21 -5.95 -10.76
N HIS A 59 8.28 -6.74 -10.61
CA HIS A 59 8.24 -8.20 -10.71
C HIS A 59 7.62 -8.88 -9.47
N ALA A 60 7.30 -8.12 -8.42
CA ALA A 60 6.69 -8.63 -7.21
C ALA A 60 5.26 -9.08 -7.49
N THR A 61 4.90 -10.27 -7.02
CA THR A 61 3.54 -10.77 -7.16
C THR A 61 2.73 -10.24 -5.98
N LEU A 62 1.74 -9.39 -6.21
CA LEU A 62 0.84 -8.97 -5.13
C LEU A 62 -0.27 -9.99 -4.90
N LEU A 63 -0.63 -10.23 -3.65
CA LEU A 63 -1.89 -10.90 -3.37
C LEU A 63 -3.06 -10.11 -3.96
N PRO A 64 -4.07 -10.81 -4.54
CA PRO A 64 -5.21 -10.14 -5.15
C PRO A 64 -5.95 -9.23 -4.17
N ALA A 65 -6.06 -9.63 -2.89
CA ALA A 65 -6.66 -8.82 -1.84
C ALA A 65 -5.93 -7.47 -1.62
N VAL A 66 -4.59 -7.50 -1.56
CA VAL A 66 -3.76 -6.30 -1.41
C VAL A 66 -3.90 -5.40 -2.63
N ARG A 67 -3.83 -5.97 -3.84
CA ARG A 67 -4.00 -5.22 -5.09
C ARG A 67 -5.37 -4.55 -5.18
N GLU A 68 -6.43 -5.24 -4.79
CA GLU A 68 -7.79 -4.70 -4.74
C GLU A 68 -7.91 -3.55 -3.73
N ALA A 69 -7.39 -3.72 -2.51
CA ALA A 69 -7.40 -2.67 -1.48
C ALA A 69 -6.67 -1.40 -1.95
N ILE A 70 -5.47 -1.55 -2.52
CA ILE A 70 -4.70 -0.44 -3.10
C ILE A 70 -5.53 0.25 -4.19
N SER A 71 -6.11 -0.51 -5.11
CA SER A 71 -6.85 0.06 -6.24
C SER A 71 -8.14 0.76 -5.82
N ARG A 72 -8.81 0.27 -4.77
CA ARG A 72 -10.10 0.79 -4.30
C ARG A 72 -9.98 1.95 -3.32
N GLN A 73 -8.90 2.01 -2.54
CA GLN A 73 -8.76 2.99 -1.46
C GLN A 73 -7.56 3.92 -1.66
N LEU A 74 -6.37 3.37 -1.96
CA LEU A 74 -5.17 4.21 -2.10
C LEU A 74 -5.18 5.00 -3.40
N LEU A 75 -5.41 4.36 -4.55
CA LEU A 75 -5.43 5.06 -5.85
C LEU A 75 -6.36 6.28 -5.85
N PRO A 76 -7.65 6.19 -5.46
CA PRO A 76 -8.52 7.36 -5.44
C PRO A 76 -8.12 8.42 -4.40
N ALA A 77 -7.44 8.05 -3.32
CA ALA A 77 -6.91 9.00 -2.34
C ALA A 77 -5.64 9.72 -2.82
N LEU A 78 -4.88 9.10 -3.73
CA LEU A 78 -3.66 9.63 -4.32
C LEU A 78 -3.91 10.48 -5.57
N VAL A 79 -5.10 10.40 -6.17
CA VAL A 79 -5.49 11.28 -7.28
C VAL A 79 -5.75 12.68 -6.73
N PRO A 80 -5.00 13.71 -7.16
CA PRO A 80 -5.32 15.08 -6.79
C PRO A 80 -6.71 15.40 -7.33
N ARG A 81 -7.65 15.75 -6.43
CA ARG A 81 -8.93 16.34 -6.83
C ARG A 81 -8.58 17.70 -7.44
N GLY A 82 -8.46 17.72 -8.77
CA GLY A 82 -8.32 18.94 -9.56
C GLY A 82 -9.54 19.83 -9.46
#